data_AF-A0A8X6N6J9-F1
#
_entry.id   AF-A0A8X6N6J9-F1
#
_cell.length_a   1.000
_cell.length_b   1.000
_cell.length_c   1.000
_cell.angle_alpha   90.00
_cell.angle_beta   90.00
_cell.angle_gamma   90.00
#
_symmetry.space_group_name_H-M   'P 1'
#
loop_
_entity.id
_entity.type
_entity.pdbx_description
1 polymer ?
#
loop_
_entity_poly.entity_id
_entity_poly.type
_entity_poly.pdbx_seq_one_letter_code
_entity_poly.pdbx_strand_id
1 'polypeptide(L)'
;MAPLVNSRQLLLILAVIFLTFTVSKTTADILERDPGCVCTPQKKEFNDSISDTLNSSCPKCYLFSYDFYPEQEWAARLCVMSVKASVHSPMFVVVRESLNVMSFQVPVVFPGVRPYLDVCRTLCPIANYKDSILKPGKQNISIEISTSSNANIDLFFRLSMEMNFIITKDEVVNVSITPSQPWVMQYNMEKSLRAVRIEAKSEDQSCMVLAIQGIQCPIYDSVELVEPRGYYQTLIRQSGISITKKTFEDGRQYVILLLKPTDVSCVESDETPSTGNIHKQVTVQVVPAITDEEYYEAVFGAFGFYILIYIFSFIICCFLFVRRRRNASEITTVNVENPAIQNYGTSSESESASEQSPSRSLREFPIQPHNPSPVSFDETDIDKLPDAEVDKNIVRTKTILYVSDLARKKDKYLSDRTKVYSWNLLTIAIFYGLPVIQLVYINQRIVNLTGNQDLCYYNFLCSHQVGVFSDFNHVYSNIGYVMLGVLFLLLVWRRDTMDSYYEAERRKLKQSELTGIPRHHGLMYAMGWALIMEGVLSASYHVCPNKANFQFGE
;
A
#
# COMPACT_ATOMS: atom_id res chain seq x y z
N MET A 1 28.14 -21.03 71.74
CA MET A 1 29.22 -20.03 71.76
C MET A 1 28.72 -18.84 70.95
N ALA A 2 28.09 -17.88 71.63
CA ALA A 2 27.52 -16.67 71.02
C ALA A 2 28.57 -15.55 71.06
N PRO A 3 28.74 -14.72 70.02
CA PRO A 3 29.44 -13.47 70.18
C PRO A 3 28.48 -12.42 70.73
N LEU A 4 28.85 -11.86 71.88
CA LEU A 4 28.21 -10.69 72.48
C LEU A 4 28.32 -9.50 71.53
N VAL A 5 27.17 -9.04 71.01
CA VAL A 5 27.07 -7.73 70.35
C VAL A 5 27.28 -6.66 71.41
N ASN A 6 28.35 -5.89 71.25
CA ASN A 6 28.79 -4.87 72.18
C ASN A 6 27.80 -3.68 72.18
N SER A 7 27.34 -3.27 73.36
CA SER A 7 26.34 -2.19 73.57
C SER A 7 26.66 -0.88 72.82
N ARG A 8 27.94 -0.60 72.56
CA ARG A 8 28.36 0.56 71.75
C ARG A 8 27.98 0.46 70.27
N GLN A 9 27.95 -0.73 69.66
CA GLN A 9 27.54 -0.88 68.26
C GLN A 9 26.03 -0.72 68.07
N LEU A 10 25.22 -1.15 69.05
CA LEU A 10 23.77 -0.94 69.01
C LEU A 10 23.42 0.55 69.11
N LEU A 11 24.16 1.32 69.93
CA LEU A 11 23.98 2.78 70.02
C LEU A 11 24.39 3.51 68.73
N LEU A 12 25.44 3.05 68.05
CA LEU A 12 25.86 3.62 66.77
C LEU A 12 24.86 3.35 65.65
N ILE A 13 24.26 2.15 65.61
CA ILE A 13 23.22 1.81 64.63
C ILE A 13 21.95 2.62 64.90
N LEU A 14 21.56 2.79 66.17
CA LEU A 14 20.43 3.65 66.55
C LEU A 14 20.70 5.13 66.26
N ALA A 15 21.93 5.62 66.48
CA ALA A 15 22.30 7.00 66.16
C ALA A 15 22.32 7.27 64.65
N VAL A 16 22.76 6.31 63.83
CA VAL A 16 22.72 6.43 62.37
C VAL A 16 21.28 6.38 61.86
N ILE A 17 20.41 5.53 62.42
CA ILE A 17 18.97 5.50 62.09
C ILE A 17 18.31 6.84 62.51
N PHE A 18 18.64 7.39 63.68
CA PHE A 18 18.13 8.70 64.11
C PHE A 18 18.67 9.88 63.30
N LEU A 19 19.93 9.81 62.82
CA LEU A 19 20.51 10.84 61.93
C LEU A 19 19.98 10.76 60.50
N THR A 20 19.49 9.60 60.04
CA THR A 20 18.75 9.51 58.76
C THR A 20 17.28 9.93 58.87
N PHE A 21 16.74 10.05 60.10
CA PHE A 21 15.37 10.49 60.37
C PHE A 21 15.28 11.93 60.91
N THR A 22 16.34 12.73 60.81
CA THR A 22 16.15 14.18 60.76
C THR A 22 15.62 14.54 59.38
N VAL A 23 14.31 14.35 59.22
CA VAL A 23 13.53 15.07 58.23
C VAL A 23 13.88 16.54 58.43
N SER A 24 14.69 17.06 57.51
CA SER A 24 14.71 18.49 57.26
C SER A 24 13.25 18.87 57.02
N LYS A 25 12.62 19.50 58.01
CA LYS A 25 11.45 20.34 57.77
C LYS A 25 11.95 21.52 56.94
N THR A 26 12.34 21.27 55.69
CA THR A 26 11.96 22.19 54.63
C THR A 26 10.45 22.20 54.70
N THR A 27 9.94 23.26 55.31
CA THR A 27 8.64 23.82 54.99
C THR A 27 8.50 23.70 53.47
N ALA A 28 7.79 22.67 53.03
CA ALA A 28 7.17 22.75 51.73
C ALA A 28 6.31 24.00 51.85
N ASP A 29 6.67 25.05 51.13
CA ASP A 29 5.75 26.09 50.75
C ASP A 29 4.64 25.39 49.97
N ILE A 30 3.71 24.76 50.71
CA ILE A 30 2.38 24.53 50.24
C ILE A 30 1.92 25.94 49.93
N LEU A 31 1.79 26.28 48.65
CA LEU A 31 1.07 27.46 48.22
C LEU A 31 -0.25 27.44 48.99
N GLU A 32 -0.34 28.20 50.08
CA GLU A 32 -1.58 28.50 50.77
C GLU A 32 -2.40 29.26 49.74
N ARG A 33 -3.25 28.51 49.03
CA ARG A 33 -4.29 29.08 48.20
C ARG A 33 -5.14 29.91 49.16
N ASP A 34 -5.10 31.23 48.99
CA ASP A 34 -5.73 32.21 49.85
C ASP A 34 -7.15 31.74 50.23
N PRO A 35 -7.50 31.57 51.52
CA PRO A 35 -8.80 31.06 51.95
C PRO A 35 -9.99 31.94 51.51
N GLY A 36 -9.75 33.16 51.02
CA GLY A 36 -10.76 34.01 50.36
C GLY A 36 -10.99 33.71 48.86
N CYS A 37 -10.21 32.80 48.28
CA CYS A 37 -10.19 32.57 46.85
C CYS A 37 -11.19 31.48 46.41
N VAL A 38 -12.47 31.84 46.39
CA VAL A 38 -13.52 30.98 45.86
C VAL A 38 -13.79 31.31 44.39
N CYS A 39 -13.63 30.30 43.53
CA CYS A 39 -13.93 30.43 42.10
C CYS A 39 -15.45 30.58 41.91
N THR A 40 -15.91 31.82 41.82
CA THR A 40 -17.34 32.13 41.64
C THR A 40 -17.65 32.20 40.14
N PRO A 41 -18.55 31.34 39.61
CA PRO A 41 -18.81 31.28 38.18
C PRO A 41 -19.50 32.57 37.68
N GLN A 42 -18.82 33.30 36.80
CA GLN A 42 -19.38 34.46 36.12
C GLN A 42 -20.19 34.00 34.90
N LYS A 43 -21.48 34.34 34.85
CA LYS A 43 -22.32 34.05 33.68
C LYS A 43 -21.87 34.88 32.48
N LYS A 44 -21.70 34.22 31.34
CA LYS A 44 -21.28 34.82 30.07
C LYS A 44 -22.08 34.24 28.91
N GLU A 45 -22.18 34.99 27.83
CA GLU A 45 -22.87 34.58 26.61
C GLU A 45 -21.87 34.06 25.57
N PHE A 46 -22.35 33.17 24.70
CA PHE A 46 -21.55 32.66 23.58
C PHE A 46 -21.23 33.79 22.60
N ASN A 47 -20.13 33.63 21.87
CA ASN A 47 -19.60 34.56 20.87
C ASN A 47 -19.06 35.89 21.43
N ASP A 48 -19.17 36.15 22.73
CA ASP A 48 -18.53 37.31 23.36
C ASP A 48 -17.04 37.09 23.56
N SER A 49 -16.23 38.12 23.23
CA SER A 49 -14.81 38.15 23.56
C SER A 49 -14.62 38.64 24.99
N ILE A 50 -14.04 37.81 25.84
CA ILE A 50 -13.82 38.10 27.25
C ILE A 50 -12.34 38.42 27.48
N SER A 51 -12.08 39.50 28.20
CA SER A 51 -10.75 39.92 28.61
C SER A 51 -10.69 40.08 30.13
N ASP A 52 -9.66 39.52 30.75
CA ASP A 52 -9.42 39.61 32.19
C ASP A 52 -7.91 39.54 32.48
N THR A 53 -7.53 39.60 33.76
CA THR A 53 -6.17 39.40 34.25
C THR A 53 -6.13 38.24 35.24
N LEU A 54 -5.05 37.47 35.17
CA LEU A 54 -4.82 36.28 35.98
C LEU A 54 -3.51 36.36 36.74
N ASN A 55 -3.48 35.77 37.94
CA ASN A 55 -2.29 35.57 38.75
C ASN A 55 -2.41 34.25 39.52
N SER A 56 -1.38 33.91 40.28
CA SER A 56 -1.30 32.67 41.08
C SER A 56 -2.22 32.66 42.30
N SER A 57 -2.76 33.83 42.68
CA SER A 57 -3.63 33.96 43.84
C SER A 57 -4.98 33.27 43.61
N CYS A 58 -5.62 33.53 42.45
CA CYS A 58 -6.99 33.06 42.20
C CYS A 58 -7.29 32.58 40.78
N PRO A 59 -7.97 31.42 40.63
CA PRO A 59 -8.55 31.02 39.36
C PRO A 59 -9.77 31.88 39.02
N LYS A 60 -10.03 32.02 37.71
CA LYS A 60 -11.22 32.67 37.16
C LYS A 60 -12.18 31.60 36.66
N CYS A 61 -13.45 31.69 37.06
CA CYS A 61 -14.50 30.77 36.63
C CYS A 61 -15.57 31.48 35.81
N TYR A 62 -15.97 30.85 34.71
CA TYR A 62 -17.02 31.32 33.81
C TYR A 62 -18.06 30.22 33.60
N LEU A 63 -19.32 30.62 33.42
CA LEU A 63 -20.44 29.72 33.20
C LEU A 63 -21.21 30.16 31.95
N PHE A 64 -21.37 29.23 31.02
CA PHE A 64 -22.16 29.38 29.81
C PHE A 64 -23.32 28.40 29.88
N SER A 65 -24.51 28.82 29.47
CA SER A 65 -25.70 27.97 29.44
C SER A 65 -26.27 27.94 28.03
N TYR A 66 -26.72 26.78 27.58
CA TYR A 66 -27.41 26.61 26.31
C TYR A 66 -28.50 25.55 26.43
N ASP A 67 -29.45 25.54 25.51
CA ASP A 67 -30.50 24.53 25.47
C ASP A 67 -30.11 23.41 24.48
N PHE A 68 -29.99 22.19 25.00
CA PHE A 68 -29.66 21.02 24.21
C PHE A 68 -30.92 20.41 23.58
N TYR A 69 -30.78 20.00 22.31
CA TYR A 69 -31.71 19.15 21.58
C TYR A 69 -30.95 18.10 20.74
N PRO A 70 -31.54 16.93 20.44
CA PRO A 70 -30.82 15.81 19.81
C PRO A 70 -30.29 16.07 18.40
N GLU A 71 -30.94 16.96 17.65
CA GLU A 71 -30.62 17.31 16.27
C GLU A 71 -29.68 18.52 16.18
N GLN A 72 -28.85 18.75 17.20
CA GLN A 72 -27.97 19.91 17.25
C GLN A 72 -26.86 19.86 16.18
N GLU A 73 -26.84 20.86 15.31
CA GLU A 73 -25.92 20.94 14.17
C GLU A 73 -24.68 21.82 14.40
N TRP A 74 -24.47 22.29 15.64
CA TRP A 74 -23.36 23.17 16.00
C TRP A 74 -22.51 22.58 17.13
N ALA A 75 -21.22 22.96 17.16
CA ALA A 75 -20.29 22.63 18.23
C ALA A 75 -19.76 23.90 18.91
N ALA A 76 -19.43 23.81 20.20
CA ALA A 76 -18.80 24.92 20.91
C ALA A 76 -17.28 24.91 20.63
N ARG A 77 -16.71 26.05 20.23
CA ARG A 77 -15.27 26.22 20.00
C ARG A 77 -14.71 27.23 20.98
N LEU A 78 -13.77 26.80 21.81
CA LEU A 78 -13.10 27.64 22.79
C LEU A 78 -11.73 28.05 22.27
N CYS A 79 -11.51 29.35 22.11
CA CYS A 79 -10.22 29.93 21.80
C CYS A 79 -9.71 30.76 22.98
N VAL A 80 -8.49 30.48 23.45
CA VAL A 80 -7.84 31.15 24.59
C VAL A 80 -6.49 31.68 24.15
N MET A 81 -6.16 32.91 24.55
CA MET A 81 -4.93 33.61 24.20
C MET A 81 -4.37 34.35 25.42
N SER A 82 -3.04 34.32 25.55
CA SER A 82 -2.31 35.12 26.54
C SER A 82 -0.92 35.47 26.03
N VAL A 83 -0.61 36.76 25.93
CA VAL A 83 0.68 37.24 25.42
C VAL A 83 1.78 37.18 26.48
N LYS A 84 1.41 37.32 27.76
CA LYS A 84 2.35 37.26 28.90
C LYS A 84 2.52 35.87 29.49
N ALA A 85 1.70 34.89 29.11
CA ALA A 85 1.89 33.50 29.53
C ALA A 85 3.21 32.95 28.96
N SER A 86 3.93 32.15 29.76
CA SER A 86 5.21 31.57 29.37
C SER A 86 5.23 30.07 29.65
N VAL A 87 6.20 29.36 29.08
CA VAL A 87 6.38 27.92 29.32
C VAL A 87 6.67 27.62 30.81
N HIS A 88 7.30 28.54 31.52
CA HIS A 88 7.62 28.39 32.96
C HIS A 88 6.44 28.76 33.87
N SER A 89 5.50 29.55 33.37
CA SER A 89 4.32 30.01 34.10
C SER A 89 3.08 29.95 33.18
N PRO A 90 2.65 28.74 32.80
CA PRO A 90 1.57 28.58 31.85
C PRO A 90 0.22 28.94 32.47
N MET A 91 -0.75 29.14 31.60
CA MET A 91 -2.16 29.21 31.93
C MET A 91 -2.78 27.82 31.71
N PHE A 92 -3.49 27.31 32.70
CA PHE A 92 -4.22 26.05 32.63
C PHE A 92 -5.70 26.35 32.45
N VAL A 93 -6.29 25.75 31.43
CA VAL A 93 -7.71 25.88 31.08
C VAL A 93 -8.38 24.54 31.34
N VAL A 94 -9.44 24.52 32.13
CA VAL A 94 -10.27 23.35 32.42
C VAL A 94 -11.70 23.67 32.01
N VAL A 95 -12.20 22.91 31.04
CA VAL A 95 -13.58 23.00 30.55
C VAL A 95 -14.35 21.79 31.07
N ARG A 96 -15.43 22.03 31.80
CA ARG A 96 -16.33 20.97 32.27
C ARG A 96 -17.66 21.10 31.57
N GLU A 97 -18.00 20.07 30.81
CA GLU A 97 -19.30 19.83 30.21
C GLU A 97 -20.08 18.85 31.10
N SER A 98 -21.36 18.62 30.78
CA SER A 98 -22.21 17.72 31.58
C SER A 98 -21.72 16.27 31.62
N LEU A 99 -21.04 15.80 30.57
CA LEU A 99 -20.59 14.40 30.43
C LEU A 99 -19.07 14.24 30.31
N ASN A 100 -18.31 15.33 30.29
CA ASN A 100 -16.88 15.27 30.06
C ASN A 100 -16.13 16.48 30.63
N VAL A 101 -14.84 16.30 30.84
CA VAL A 101 -13.91 17.37 31.21
C VAL A 101 -12.74 17.34 30.24
N MET A 102 -12.42 18.51 29.68
CA MET A 102 -11.24 18.71 28.85
C MET A 102 -10.32 19.72 29.53
N SER A 103 -9.01 19.53 29.41
CA SER A 103 -8.05 20.51 29.89
C SER A 103 -6.87 20.65 28.93
N PHE A 104 -6.34 21.86 28.82
CA PHE A 104 -5.17 22.18 28.03
C PHE A 104 -4.44 23.39 28.61
N GLN A 105 -3.23 23.64 28.12
CA GLN A 105 -2.37 24.73 28.59
C GLN A 105 -2.12 25.76 27.48
N VAL A 106 -1.91 27.02 27.89
CA VAL A 106 -1.49 28.13 27.04
C VAL A 106 -0.23 28.77 27.65
N PRO A 107 0.89 28.91 26.92
CA PRO A 107 1.07 28.50 25.53
C PRO A 107 1.17 26.98 25.34
N VAL A 108 0.83 26.50 24.14
CA VAL A 108 1.16 25.14 23.71
C VAL A 108 2.56 25.11 23.11
N VAL A 109 3.32 24.06 23.42
CA VAL A 109 4.72 23.94 23.05
C VAL A 109 4.90 22.71 22.17
N PHE A 110 5.58 22.88 21.04
CA PHE A 110 5.99 21.80 20.16
C PHE A 110 7.52 21.74 20.10
N PRO A 111 8.12 20.54 20.00
CA PRO A 111 9.57 20.41 19.88
C PRO A 111 10.13 21.18 18.67
N GLY A 112 11.17 21.98 18.87
CA GLY A 112 11.85 22.71 17.79
C GLY A 112 11.11 23.95 17.25
N VAL A 113 9.94 24.32 17.81
CA VAL A 113 9.14 25.47 17.36
C VAL A 113 8.84 26.40 18.53
N ARG A 114 8.61 27.69 18.25
CA ARG A 114 8.23 28.66 19.28
C ARG A 114 6.85 28.30 19.89
N PRO A 115 6.62 28.59 21.18
CA PRO A 115 5.32 28.35 21.80
C PRO A 115 4.20 29.16 21.14
N TYR A 116 3.03 28.55 20.96
CA TYR A 116 1.84 29.23 20.45
C TYR A 116 1.04 29.80 21.61
N LEU A 117 0.82 31.10 21.58
CA LEU A 117 0.16 31.89 22.64
C LEU A 117 -1.37 31.88 22.53
N ASP A 118 -1.89 31.40 21.41
CA ASP A 118 -3.29 31.28 21.07
C ASP A 118 -3.62 29.80 20.78
N VAL A 119 -4.61 29.27 21.49
CA VAL A 119 -4.99 27.85 21.41
C VAL A 119 -6.51 27.75 21.26
N CYS A 120 -6.96 26.98 20.28
CA CYS A 120 -8.39 26.72 20.06
C CYS A 120 -8.69 25.24 20.15
N ARG A 121 -9.79 24.88 20.83
CA ARG A 121 -10.28 23.50 20.94
C ARG A 121 -11.78 23.46 20.64
N THR A 122 -12.22 22.46 19.89
CA THR A 122 -13.65 22.19 19.65
C THR A 122 -14.15 21.19 20.67
N LEU A 123 -15.22 21.54 21.39
CA LEU A 123 -15.87 20.66 22.37
C LEU A 123 -16.75 19.63 21.66
N CYS A 124 -16.88 18.44 22.25
CA CYS A 124 -17.71 17.39 21.68
C CYS A 124 -19.19 17.76 21.86
N PRO A 125 -20.01 17.85 20.80
CA PRO A 125 -21.44 18.10 20.97
C PRO A 125 -22.06 17.07 21.90
N ILE A 126 -22.90 17.51 22.83
CA ILE A 126 -23.51 16.60 23.81
C ILE A 126 -24.38 15.50 23.13
N ALA A 127 -24.94 15.81 21.94
CA ALA A 127 -25.65 14.86 21.07
C ALA A 127 -24.82 13.62 20.67
N ASN A 128 -23.49 13.73 20.71
CA ASN A 128 -22.57 12.71 20.24
C ASN A 128 -22.07 11.75 21.35
N TYR A 129 -22.45 11.95 22.62
CA TYR A 129 -22.03 11.09 23.74
C TYR A 129 -22.73 9.72 23.80
N LYS A 130 -23.59 9.37 22.84
CA LYS A 130 -24.33 8.08 22.76
C LYS A 130 -24.98 7.66 24.09
N ASP A 131 -25.46 8.61 24.89
CA ASP A 131 -26.13 8.34 26.16
C ASP A 131 -27.65 8.38 25.98
N SER A 132 -28.31 7.27 26.27
CA SER A 132 -29.77 7.09 26.14
C SER A 132 -30.58 7.84 27.22
N ILE A 133 -29.92 8.36 28.25
CA ILE A 133 -30.53 9.08 29.36
C ILE A 133 -30.60 10.59 29.07
N LEU A 134 -29.82 11.08 28.11
CA LEU A 134 -29.80 12.49 27.70
C LEU A 134 -31.20 12.93 27.23
N LYS A 135 -31.77 13.90 27.95
CA LYS A 135 -33.02 14.56 27.58
C LYS A 135 -32.74 15.98 27.10
N PRO A 136 -33.56 16.50 26.17
CA PRO A 136 -33.51 17.91 25.80
C PRO A 136 -33.70 18.79 27.03
N GLY A 137 -32.95 19.89 27.10
CA GLY A 137 -33.02 20.81 28.23
C GLY A 137 -31.75 21.62 28.42
N LYS A 138 -31.75 22.42 29.49
CA LYS A 138 -30.67 23.36 29.78
C LYS A 138 -29.39 22.64 30.18
N GLN A 139 -28.31 22.91 29.45
CA GLN A 139 -26.96 22.42 29.71
C GLN A 139 -26.04 23.58 30.10
N ASN A 140 -24.98 23.26 30.83
CA ASN A 140 -23.99 24.24 31.28
C ASN A 140 -22.59 23.81 30.87
N ILE A 141 -21.79 24.78 30.44
CA ILE A 141 -20.35 24.65 30.24
C ILE A 141 -19.67 25.56 31.25
N SER A 142 -18.85 24.99 32.11
CA SER A 142 -18.04 25.76 33.06
C SER A 142 -16.59 25.78 32.60
N ILE A 143 -15.99 26.96 32.60
CA ILE A 143 -14.60 27.17 32.21
C ILE A 143 -13.87 27.73 33.42
N GLU A 144 -12.85 27.01 33.90
CA GLU A 144 -11.95 27.43 34.95
C GLU A 144 -10.57 27.68 34.36
N ILE A 145 -10.02 28.86 34.60
CA ILE A 145 -8.72 29.28 34.10
C ILE A 145 -7.84 29.66 35.28
N SER A 146 -6.61 29.16 35.32
CA SER A 146 -5.65 29.40 36.40
C SER A 146 -4.22 29.53 35.88
N THR A 147 -3.31 30.08 36.66
CA THR A 147 -1.87 30.15 36.34
C THR A 147 -1.04 30.02 37.61
N SER A 148 0.23 29.63 37.47
CA SER A 148 1.22 29.67 38.55
C SER A 148 2.01 31.00 38.59
N SER A 149 1.75 31.94 37.67
CA SER A 149 2.44 33.23 37.62
C SER A 149 2.07 34.14 38.78
N ASN A 150 3.06 34.58 39.57
CA ASN A 150 2.86 35.62 40.59
C ASN A 150 2.64 37.02 39.97
N ALA A 151 3.06 37.23 38.73
CA ALA A 151 2.79 38.45 37.98
C ALA A 151 1.44 38.36 37.25
N ASN A 152 0.78 39.50 37.10
CA ASN A 152 -0.49 39.57 36.37
C ASN A 152 -0.25 39.29 34.87
N ILE A 153 -0.82 38.20 34.38
CA ILE A 153 -0.88 37.84 32.97
C ILE A 153 -2.22 38.25 32.38
N ASP A 154 -2.22 38.59 31.09
CA ASP A 154 -3.42 38.87 30.33
C ASP A 154 -4.15 37.56 29.98
N LEU A 155 -5.48 37.58 30.05
CA LEU A 155 -6.35 36.53 29.56
C LEU A 155 -7.28 37.12 28.52
N PHE A 156 -7.30 36.51 27.34
CA PHE A 156 -8.31 36.73 26.32
C PHE A 156 -8.90 35.38 25.93
N PHE A 157 -10.22 35.25 25.95
CA PHE A 157 -10.85 34.04 25.42
C PHE A 157 -12.23 34.31 24.82
N ARG A 158 -12.67 33.37 23.97
CA ARG A 158 -13.97 33.40 23.33
C ARG A 158 -14.50 31.97 23.23
N LEU A 159 -15.72 31.74 23.70
CA LEU A 159 -16.47 30.50 23.46
C LEU A 159 -17.50 30.77 22.36
N SER A 160 -17.28 30.27 21.15
CA SER A 160 -18.17 30.49 20.01
C SER A 160 -19.06 29.29 19.72
N MET A 161 -20.24 29.56 19.16
CA MET A 161 -21.09 28.54 18.54
C MET A 161 -20.72 28.43 17.07
N GLU A 162 -20.11 27.30 16.68
CA GLU A 162 -19.72 27.04 15.29
C GLU A 162 -20.88 26.37 14.55
N MET A 163 -21.59 27.15 13.74
CA MET A 163 -22.76 26.67 12.99
C MET A 163 -22.38 25.79 11.79
N ASN A 164 -21.17 25.95 11.26
CA ASN A 164 -20.67 25.17 10.12
C ASN A 164 -19.94 23.89 10.58
N PHE A 165 -20.41 23.30 11.67
CA PHE A 165 -19.80 22.10 12.23
C PHE A 165 -20.14 20.86 11.39
N ILE A 166 -21.37 20.76 10.87
CA ILE A 166 -21.78 19.68 9.98
C ILE A 166 -21.50 20.08 8.53
N ILE A 167 -20.63 19.32 7.85
CA ILE A 167 -20.37 19.48 6.42
C ILE A 167 -21.36 18.65 5.61
N THR A 168 -21.86 19.20 4.52
CA THR A 168 -22.77 18.52 3.59
C THR A 168 -22.05 18.12 2.29
N LYS A 169 -22.65 17.22 1.51
CA LYS A 169 -22.16 16.98 0.14
C LYS A 169 -22.43 18.23 -0.69
N ASP A 170 -21.56 18.51 -1.67
CA ASP A 170 -21.63 19.68 -2.56
C ASP A 170 -21.16 21.01 -1.94
N GLU A 171 -20.94 21.07 -0.62
CA GLU A 171 -20.38 22.23 0.05
C GLU A 171 -18.84 22.20 0.05
N VAL A 172 -18.24 23.37 -0.20
CA VAL A 172 -16.80 23.57 -0.17
C VAL A 172 -16.46 24.45 1.03
N VAL A 173 -15.76 23.88 2.00
CA VAL A 173 -15.44 24.55 3.25
C VAL A 173 -14.00 25.03 3.23
N ASN A 174 -13.79 26.33 3.43
CA ASN A 174 -12.46 26.95 3.48
C ASN A 174 -12.11 27.31 4.92
N VAL A 175 -11.00 26.78 5.42
CA VAL A 175 -10.58 26.98 6.81
C VAL A 175 -9.10 27.32 6.88
N SER A 176 -8.73 28.10 7.88
CA SER A 176 -7.33 28.35 8.23
C SER A 176 -7.00 27.60 9.51
N ILE A 177 -5.94 26.81 9.46
CA ILE A 177 -5.50 25.99 10.59
C ILE A 177 -4.08 26.35 11.00
N THR A 178 -3.79 26.20 12.30
CA THR A 178 -2.44 26.28 12.88
C THR A 178 -2.21 25.05 13.77
N PRO A 179 -0.98 24.75 14.22
CA PRO A 179 -0.74 23.59 15.08
C PRO A 179 -1.45 23.69 16.44
N SER A 180 -1.73 24.91 16.90
CA SER A 180 -2.47 25.19 18.14
C SER A 180 -3.98 25.34 17.96
N GLN A 181 -4.46 25.39 16.71
CA GLN A 181 -5.87 25.58 16.37
C GLN A 181 -6.34 24.52 15.36
N PRO A 182 -6.48 23.24 15.76
CA PRO A 182 -7.05 22.21 14.91
C PRO A 182 -8.48 22.55 14.50
N TRP A 183 -8.90 22.08 13.33
CA TRP A 183 -10.28 22.23 12.86
C TRP A 183 -11.00 20.89 12.86
N VAL A 184 -12.23 20.87 13.35
CA VAL A 184 -13.05 19.65 13.46
C VAL A 184 -14.40 19.93 12.86
N MET A 185 -14.82 19.04 11.97
CA MET A 185 -16.14 19.01 11.34
C MET A 185 -16.76 17.63 11.53
N GLN A 186 -18.06 17.53 11.36
CA GLN A 186 -18.80 16.27 11.34
C GLN A 186 -19.42 16.08 9.96
N TYR A 187 -19.29 14.87 9.41
CA TYR A 187 -20.00 14.50 8.20
C TYR A 187 -21.00 13.38 8.53
N ASN A 188 -22.23 13.57 8.07
CA ASN A 188 -23.32 12.59 8.19
C ASN A 188 -23.62 12.03 6.81
N MET A 189 -23.27 10.77 6.58
CA MET A 189 -23.42 10.10 5.30
C MET A 189 -24.89 9.81 4.98
N GLU A 190 -25.34 10.26 3.82
CA GLU A 190 -26.69 10.01 3.34
C GLU A 190 -26.97 8.53 3.10
N LYS A 191 -28.23 8.11 3.32
CA LYS A 191 -28.63 6.69 3.23
C LYS A 191 -28.51 6.10 1.82
N SER A 192 -28.66 6.94 0.79
CA SER A 192 -28.54 6.61 -0.63
C SER A 192 -27.09 6.34 -1.06
N LEU A 193 -26.11 6.92 -0.35
CA LEU A 193 -24.71 6.81 -0.70
C LEU A 193 -24.11 5.52 -0.13
N ARG A 194 -23.27 4.86 -0.92
CA ARG A 194 -22.50 3.68 -0.51
C ARG A 194 -21.14 4.05 0.08
N ALA A 195 -20.48 5.01 -0.54
CA ALA A 195 -19.16 5.50 -0.16
C ALA A 195 -19.03 6.98 -0.54
N VAL A 196 -18.15 7.67 0.16
CA VAL A 196 -17.77 9.05 -0.11
C VAL A 196 -16.25 9.18 -0.02
N ARG A 197 -15.71 10.17 -0.70
CA ARG A 197 -14.33 10.59 -0.55
C ARG A 197 -14.29 11.98 0.04
N ILE A 198 -13.56 12.12 1.15
CA ILE A 198 -13.31 13.42 1.78
C ILE A 198 -11.97 13.92 1.23
N GLU A 199 -12.01 15.02 0.49
CA GLU A 199 -10.85 15.63 -0.14
C GLU A 199 -10.42 16.88 0.63
N ALA A 200 -9.12 17.03 0.84
CA ALA A 200 -8.51 18.24 1.36
C ALA A 200 -7.48 18.77 0.34
N LYS A 201 -7.55 20.07 0.04
CA LYS A 201 -6.68 20.77 -0.92
C LYS A 201 -6.11 22.05 -0.30
N SER A 202 -4.86 22.38 -0.61
CA SER A 202 -4.17 23.55 -0.11
C SER A 202 -3.06 23.96 -1.08
N GLU A 203 -2.90 25.26 -1.31
CA GLU A 203 -1.81 25.82 -2.11
C GLU A 203 -0.51 25.95 -1.28
N ASP A 204 -0.63 26.02 0.04
CA ASP A 204 0.50 26.13 0.96
C ASP A 204 1.31 24.82 1.01
N GLN A 205 2.63 24.92 1.24
CA GLN A 205 3.52 23.76 1.25
C GLN A 205 3.75 23.14 2.64
N SER A 206 3.02 23.59 3.67
CA SER A 206 3.16 23.06 5.02
C SER A 206 2.49 21.70 5.19
N CYS A 207 3.11 20.80 5.95
CA CYS A 207 2.62 19.45 6.22
C CYS A 207 1.42 19.46 7.16
N MET A 208 0.33 18.81 6.76
CA MET A 208 -0.85 18.62 7.60
C MET A 208 -1.30 17.16 7.60
N VAL A 209 -2.15 16.81 8.55
CA VAL A 209 -2.83 15.52 8.62
C VAL A 209 -4.32 15.75 8.41
N LEU A 210 -4.89 15.04 7.45
CA LEU A 210 -6.33 14.82 7.34
C LEU A 210 -6.66 13.53 8.07
N ALA A 211 -7.56 13.59 9.04
CA ALA A 211 -7.98 12.42 9.78
C ALA A 211 -9.50 12.29 9.85
N ILE A 212 -9.96 11.04 9.82
CA ILE A 212 -11.36 10.65 9.88
C ILE A 212 -11.54 9.65 11.01
N GLN A 213 -12.39 10.02 11.96
CA GLN A 213 -12.68 9.23 13.14
C GLN A 213 -14.17 8.95 13.23
N GLY A 214 -14.54 7.81 13.84
CA GLY A 214 -15.94 7.58 14.20
C GLY A 214 -16.39 8.58 15.27
N ILE A 215 -17.71 8.80 15.39
CA ILE A 215 -18.25 9.66 16.46
C ILE A 215 -17.98 9.01 17.82
N GLN A 216 -16.95 9.50 18.49
CA GLN A 216 -16.57 9.15 19.85
C GLN A 216 -16.15 10.42 20.60
N CYS A 217 -16.65 10.59 21.82
CA CYS A 217 -16.22 11.67 22.71
C CYS A 217 -15.26 11.12 23.79
N PRO A 218 -14.23 11.89 24.21
CA PRO A 218 -13.84 13.20 23.70
C PRO A 218 -13.30 13.15 22.27
N ILE A 219 -13.35 14.28 21.57
CA ILE A 219 -12.74 14.42 20.23
C ILE A 219 -11.22 14.38 20.40
N TYR A 220 -10.56 13.53 19.63
CA TYR A 220 -9.09 13.47 19.59
C TYR A 220 -8.57 14.40 18.50
N ASP A 221 -8.09 15.58 18.89
CA ASP A 221 -7.68 16.68 18.01
C ASP A 221 -6.19 17.04 18.18
N SER A 222 -5.37 16.06 18.58
CA SER A 222 -3.91 16.16 18.60
C SER A 222 -3.31 15.04 17.75
N VAL A 223 -2.16 15.31 17.15
CA VAL A 223 -1.46 14.37 16.28
C VAL A 223 -1.25 13.02 16.95
N GLU A 224 -0.82 13.03 18.22
CA GLU A 224 -0.50 11.83 19.00
C GLU A 224 -1.73 10.97 19.31
N LEU A 225 -2.92 11.59 19.36
CA LEU A 225 -4.17 10.94 19.70
C LEU A 225 -4.97 10.48 18.47
N VAL A 226 -4.68 11.08 17.31
CA VAL A 226 -5.35 10.83 16.04
C VAL A 226 -4.79 9.62 15.31
N GLU A 227 -3.46 9.50 15.25
CA GLU A 227 -2.76 8.39 14.58
C GLU A 227 -3.21 6.98 15.06
N PRO A 228 -3.60 6.73 16.33
CA PRO A 228 -4.07 5.40 16.75
C PRO A 228 -5.58 5.14 16.61
N ARG A 229 -6.44 6.10 16.25
CA ARG A 229 -7.91 6.00 16.45
C ARG A 229 -8.80 6.33 15.25
N GLY A 230 -8.25 6.31 14.05
CA GLY A 230 -9.04 6.52 12.84
C GLY A 230 -8.20 6.33 11.59
N TYR A 231 -8.78 6.71 10.46
CA TYR A 231 -8.04 6.76 9.20
C TYR A 231 -7.37 8.12 9.09
N TYR A 232 -6.10 8.16 8.76
CA TYR A 232 -5.39 9.42 8.60
C TYR A 232 -4.41 9.34 7.43
N GLN A 233 -4.16 10.50 6.85
CA GLN A 233 -3.21 10.68 5.76
C GLN A 233 -2.50 12.02 5.93
N THR A 234 -1.20 12.05 5.68
CA THR A 234 -0.46 13.31 5.60
C THR A 234 -0.63 13.93 4.21
N LEU A 235 -0.64 15.27 4.16
CA LEU A 235 -0.63 16.00 2.89
C LEU A 235 0.18 17.28 2.96
N ILE A 236 0.81 17.60 1.83
CA ILE A 236 1.38 18.91 1.54
C ILE A 236 0.33 19.73 0.79
N ARG A 237 -0.08 19.28 -0.41
CA ARG A 237 -1.04 20.01 -1.25
C ARG A 237 -2.42 19.39 -1.26
N GLN A 238 -2.50 18.07 -1.35
CA GLN A 238 -3.76 17.39 -1.59
C GLN A 238 -3.76 15.99 -1.00
N SER A 239 -4.90 15.57 -0.47
CA SER A 239 -5.18 14.20 -0.03
C SER A 239 -6.67 13.92 -0.20
N GLY A 240 -7.00 12.63 -0.30
CA GLY A 240 -8.37 12.16 -0.25
C GLY A 240 -8.44 10.86 0.53
N ILE A 241 -9.40 10.74 1.44
CA ILE A 241 -9.67 9.48 2.14
C ILE A 241 -11.08 9.00 1.77
N SER A 242 -11.15 7.78 1.25
CA SER A 242 -12.40 7.13 0.88
C SER A 242 -12.99 6.39 2.09
N ILE A 243 -14.25 6.70 2.41
CA ILE A 243 -15.00 6.11 3.51
C ILE A 243 -16.23 5.43 2.95
N THR A 244 -16.38 4.14 3.25
CA THR A 244 -17.59 3.38 2.94
C THR A 244 -18.55 3.38 4.13
N LYS A 245 -19.84 3.12 3.88
CA LYS A 245 -20.85 2.97 4.95
C LYS A 245 -20.52 1.87 5.96
N LYS A 246 -19.71 0.87 5.59
CA LYS A 246 -19.25 -0.21 6.49
C LYS A 246 -18.11 0.23 7.43
N THR A 247 -17.47 1.35 7.13
CA THR A 247 -16.32 1.86 7.89
C THR A 247 -16.75 2.37 9.26
N PHE A 248 -17.91 3.03 9.34
CA PHE A 248 -18.50 3.54 10.57
C PHE A 248 -19.99 3.17 10.59
N GLU A 249 -20.40 2.33 11.56
CA GLU A 249 -21.74 1.71 11.61
C GLU A 249 -22.90 2.72 11.62
N ASP A 250 -22.70 3.90 12.22
CA ASP A 250 -23.70 4.96 12.32
C ASP A 250 -23.76 5.86 11.07
N GLY A 251 -22.83 5.70 10.11
CA GLY A 251 -22.68 6.59 8.96
C GLY A 251 -22.33 8.03 9.34
N ARG A 252 -21.85 8.27 10.58
CA ARG A 252 -21.42 9.58 11.07
C ARG A 252 -19.95 9.51 11.45
N GLN A 253 -19.21 10.56 11.12
CA GLN A 253 -17.77 10.64 11.37
C GLN A 253 -17.31 12.08 11.60
N TYR A 254 -16.23 12.23 12.35
CA TYR A 254 -15.49 13.48 12.45
C TYR A 254 -14.43 13.56 11.35
N VAL A 255 -14.31 14.74 10.76
CA VAL A 255 -13.24 15.14 9.84
C VAL A 255 -12.37 16.15 10.58
N ILE A 256 -11.11 15.79 10.80
CA ILE A 256 -10.19 16.54 11.65
C ILE A 256 -9.00 16.97 10.79
N LEU A 257 -8.70 18.27 10.83
CA LEU A 257 -7.58 18.88 10.13
C LEU A 257 -6.55 19.35 11.15
N LEU A 258 -5.33 18.85 11.03
CA LEU A 258 -4.24 19.11 11.97
C LEU A 258 -3.03 19.60 11.20
N LEU A 259 -2.52 20.78 11.53
CA LEU A 259 -1.26 21.23 10.98
C LEU A 259 -0.12 20.66 11.82
N LYS A 260 0.85 19.99 11.17
CA LYS A 260 2.05 19.53 11.88
C LYS A 260 2.97 20.75 12.09
N PRO A 261 3.66 20.85 13.24
CA PRO A 261 4.59 21.95 13.50
C PRO A 261 5.85 21.89 12.62
N THR A 262 6.12 20.76 11.99
CA THR A 262 7.30 20.49 11.16
C THR A 262 6.92 19.61 9.97
N ASP A 263 7.65 19.75 8.85
CA ASP A 263 7.32 19.06 7.60
C ASP A 263 7.92 17.66 7.45
N VAL A 264 8.64 17.18 8.47
CA VAL A 264 9.38 15.88 8.47
C VAL A 264 8.47 14.68 8.17
N SER A 265 7.19 14.73 8.55
CA SER A 265 6.25 13.63 8.25
C SER A 265 5.82 13.58 6.78
N CYS A 266 5.91 14.69 6.04
CA CYS A 266 5.44 14.78 4.66
C CYS A 266 6.59 14.74 3.63
N VAL A 267 7.81 15.12 4.01
CA VAL A 267 8.97 15.18 3.12
C VAL A 267 10.06 14.27 3.67
N GLU A 268 10.60 13.37 2.83
CA GLU A 268 11.73 12.50 3.17
C GLU A 268 13.08 13.25 3.15
N SER A 269 13.09 14.55 3.49
CA SER A 269 14.29 15.39 3.48
C SER A 269 14.62 15.90 4.88
N ASP A 270 15.90 15.84 5.24
CA ASP A 270 16.50 16.42 6.46
C ASP A 270 16.53 17.96 6.45
N GLU A 271 15.57 18.62 5.77
CA GLU A 271 15.53 20.07 5.68
C GLU A 271 15.03 20.70 6.98
N THR A 272 15.66 21.81 7.33
CA THR A 272 15.49 22.52 8.59
C THR A 272 14.02 22.95 8.79
N PRO A 273 13.48 22.79 10.02
CA PRO A 273 12.11 23.17 10.32
C PRO A 273 11.88 24.63 9.98
N SER A 274 10.84 24.93 9.19
CA SER A 274 10.48 26.31 8.89
C SER A 274 10.02 26.98 10.20
N THR A 275 10.81 27.93 10.70
CA THR A 275 10.53 28.61 11.96
C THR A 275 9.58 29.80 11.72
N GLY A 276 8.28 29.61 11.95
CA GLY A 276 7.30 30.68 11.90
C GLY A 276 5.94 30.27 12.48
N ASN A 277 5.02 31.23 12.63
CA ASN A 277 3.60 30.93 12.86
C ASN A 277 3.01 30.41 11.54
N ILE A 278 3.27 29.14 11.27
CA ILE A 278 2.75 28.45 10.09
C ILE A 278 1.24 28.37 10.25
N HIS A 279 0.54 28.97 9.32
CA HIS A 279 -0.88 28.76 9.09
C HIS A 279 -1.03 28.11 7.72
N LYS A 280 -2.10 27.34 7.56
CA LYS A 280 -2.41 26.68 6.29
C LYS A 280 -3.86 26.93 5.96
N GLN A 281 -4.11 27.43 4.75
CA GLN A 281 -5.46 27.52 4.21
C GLN A 281 -5.80 26.22 3.51
N VAL A 282 -6.90 25.60 3.93
CA VAL A 282 -7.34 24.30 3.46
C VAL A 282 -8.78 24.40 2.96
N THR A 283 -9.00 23.85 1.78
CA THR A 283 -10.32 23.63 1.20
C THR A 283 -10.69 22.17 1.37
N VAL A 284 -11.81 21.91 2.02
CA VAL A 284 -12.35 20.56 2.25
C VAL A 284 -13.66 20.39 1.50
N GLN A 285 -13.81 19.24 0.84
CA GLN A 285 -15.00 18.87 0.09
C GLN A 285 -15.32 17.39 0.27
N VAL A 286 -16.60 17.06 0.32
CA VAL A 286 -17.08 15.67 0.30
C VAL A 286 -17.63 15.34 -1.08
N VAL A 287 -17.02 14.34 -1.73
CA VAL A 287 -17.37 13.89 -3.09
C VAL A 287 -18.01 12.49 -3.00
N PRO A 288 -19.19 12.26 -3.58
CA PRO A 288 -19.78 10.93 -3.63
C PRO A 288 -18.95 9.98 -4.50
N ALA A 289 -18.82 8.72 -4.09
CA ALA A 289 -18.19 7.69 -4.92
C ALA A 289 -19.16 7.20 -6.02
N ILE A 290 -18.59 6.61 -7.08
CA ILE A 290 -19.32 5.95 -8.18
C ILE A 290 -20.29 4.90 -7.60
N THR A 291 -21.48 4.78 -8.19
CA THR A 291 -22.50 3.83 -7.72
C THR A 291 -22.12 2.38 -8.05
N ASP A 292 -22.70 1.41 -7.33
CA ASP A 292 -22.45 -0.01 -7.59
C ASP A 292 -22.85 -0.41 -9.02
N GLU A 293 -23.94 0.15 -9.55
CA GLU A 293 -24.45 -0.15 -10.89
C GLU A 293 -23.46 0.28 -11.98
N GLU A 294 -23.02 1.54 -11.95
CA GLU A 294 -22.02 2.08 -12.88
C GLU A 294 -20.70 1.31 -12.77
N TYR A 295 -20.32 0.92 -11.55
CA TYR A 295 -19.10 0.16 -11.32
C TYR A 295 -19.17 -1.24 -11.93
N TYR A 296 -20.24 -1.99 -11.68
CA TYR A 296 -20.41 -3.33 -12.25
C TYR A 296 -20.58 -3.29 -13.76
N GLU A 297 -21.25 -2.27 -14.32
CA GLU A 297 -21.35 -2.07 -15.76
C GLU A 297 -19.97 -1.95 -16.40
N ALA A 298 -19.07 -1.14 -15.83
CA ALA A 298 -17.70 -1.00 -16.30
C ALA A 298 -16.90 -2.31 -16.20
N VAL A 299 -17.00 -3.03 -15.07
CA VAL A 299 -16.34 -4.32 -14.84
C VAL A 299 -16.82 -5.37 -15.85
N PHE A 300 -18.14 -5.54 -16.02
CA PHE A 300 -18.68 -6.52 -16.96
C PHE A 300 -18.40 -6.15 -18.41
N GLY A 301 -18.37 -4.86 -18.76
CA GLY A 301 -17.96 -4.37 -20.07
C GLY A 301 -16.53 -4.80 -20.42
N ALA A 302 -15.58 -4.55 -19.50
CA ALA A 302 -14.19 -4.95 -19.67
C ALA A 302 -14.02 -6.48 -19.76
N PHE A 303 -14.71 -7.24 -18.89
CA PHE A 303 -14.70 -8.70 -18.94
C PHE A 303 -15.28 -9.24 -20.26
N GLY A 304 -16.38 -8.64 -20.73
CA GLY A 304 -17.04 -8.98 -21.98
C GLY A 304 -16.13 -8.81 -23.19
N PHE A 305 -15.30 -7.77 -23.22
CA PHE A 305 -14.30 -7.58 -24.28
C PHE A 305 -13.33 -8.77 -24.39
N TYR A 306 -12.82 -9.29 -23.27
CA TYR A 306 -11.95 -10.47 -23.28
C TYR A 306 -12.71 -11.73 -23.72
N ILE A 307 -13.97 -11.91 -23.31
CA ILE A 307 -14.80 -13.03 -23.79
C ILE A 307 -14.95 -13.00 -25.31
N LEU A 308 -15.12 -11.82 -25.93
CA LEU A 308 -15.20 -11.70 -27.39
C LEU A 308 -13.91 -12.19 -28.08
N ILE A 309 -12.74 -11.90 -27.51
CA ILE A 309 -11.45 -12.41 -28.01
C ILE A 309 -11.40 -13.94 -27.93
N TYR A 310 -11.90 -14.54 -26.84
CA TYR A 310 -11.98 -16.00 -26.70
C TYR A 310 -12.90 -16.63 -27.76
N ILE A 311 -14.08 -16.03 -27.98
CA ILE A 311 -15.04 -16.50 -28.99
C ILE A 311 -14.42 -16.39 -30.39
N PHE A 312 -13.80 -15.26 -30.71
CA PHE A 312 -13.14 -15.05 -32.00
C PHE A 312 -12.01 -16.05 -32.24
N SER A 313 -11.15 -16.26 -31.22
CA SER A 313 -10.11 -17.27 -31.24
C SER A 313 -10.68 -18.67 -31.46
N PHE A 314 -11.77 -19.03 -30.79
CA PHE A 314 -12.47 -20.30 -30.97
C PHE A 314 -13.03 -20.46 -32.39
N ILE A 315 -13.64 -19.43 -32.98
CA ILE A 315 -14.15 -19.45 -34.35
C ILE A 315 -13.01 -19.67 -35.35
N ILE A 316 -11.90 -18.94 -35.22
CA ILE A 316 -10.71 -19.15 -36.05
C ILE A 316 -10.20 -20.59 -35.87
N CYS A 317 -10.17 -21.08 -34.64
CA CYS A 317 -9.75 -22.43 -34.35
C CYS A 317 -10.61 -23.46 -35.10
N CYS A 318 -11.93 -23.35 -35.01
CA CYS A 318 -12.88 -24.20 -35.72
C CYS A 318 -12.71 -24.10 -37.24
N PHE A 319 -12.59 -22.89 -37.79
CA PHE A 319 -12.37 -22.68 -39.22
C PHE A 319 -11.08 -23.34 -39.72
N LEU A 320 -9.96 -23.15 -39.02
CA LEU A 320 -8.69 -23.79 -39.36
C LEU A 320 -8.77 -25.31 -39.26
N PHE A 321 -9.52 -25.84 -38.30
CA PHE A 321 -9.74 -27.28 -38.18
C PHE A 321 -10.53 -27.85 -39.36
N VAL A 322 -11.64 -27.21 -39.74
CA VAL A 322 -12.47 -27.62 -40.88
C VAL A 322 -11.71 -27.52 -42.20
N ARG A 323 -11.05 -26.38 -42.46
CA ARG A 323 -10.25 -26.17 -43.68
C ARG A 323 -9.16 -27.22 -43.80
N ARG A 324 -8.47 -27.54 -42.71
CA ARG A 324 -7.39 -28.53 -42.71
C ARG A 324 -7.91 -29.96 -42.91
N ARG A 325 -9.08 -30.31 -42.34
CA ARG A 325 -9.74 -31.60 -42.60
C ARG A 325 -10.15 -31.75 -44.06
N ARG A 326 -10.66 -30.67 -44.68
CA ARG A 326 -11.00 -30.65 -46.11
C ARG A 326 -9.74 -30.87 -46.97
N ASN A 327 -8.65 -30.14 -46.70
CA ASN A 327 -7.39 -30.30 -47.43
C ASN A 327 -6.78 -31.71 -47.26
N ALA A 328 -6.87 -32.31 -46.06
CA ALA A 328 -6.41 -33.69 -45.84
C ALA A 328 -7.23 -34.71 -46.66
N SER A 329 -8.55 -34.50 -46.79
CA SER A 329 -9.41 -35.31 -47.65
C SER A 329 -9.04 -35.18 -49.14
N GLU A 330 -8.58 -34.00 -49.57
CA GLU A 330 -8.22 -33.69 -50.96
C GLU A 330 -6.83 -34.24 -51.35
N ILE A 331 -5.87 -34.29 -50.41
CA ILE A 331 -4.56 -34.94 -50.61
C ILE A 331 -4.69 -36.46 -50.71
N THR A 332 -5.65 -37.08 -50.00
CA THR A 332 -5.87 -38.53 -50.05
C THR A 332 -6.42 -38.99 -51.42
N THR A 333 -6.98 -38.09 -52.22
CA THR A 333 -7.55 -38.39 -53.54
C THR A 333 -6.57 -38.26 -54.72
N VAL A 334 -5.36 -37.76 -54.51
CA VAL A 334 -4.30 -37.73 -55.54
C VAL A 334 -3.34 -38.88 -55.27
N ASN A 335 -3.64 -40.06 -55.80
CA ASN A 335 -2.70 -41.17 -55.90
C ASN A 335 -1.51 -40.71 -56.76
N VAL A 336 -0.38 -40.42 -56.12
CA VAL A 336 0.91 -40.30 -56.81
C VAL A 336 1.30 -41.71 -57.24
N GLU A 337 1.22 -41.92 -58.55
CA GLU A 337 1.81 -43.06 -59.26
C GLU A 337 3.29 -43.20 -58.83
N ASN A 338 3.67 -44.39 -58.36
CA ASN A 338 5.03 -44.70 -57.92
C ASN A 338 6.04 -44.31 -59.02
N PRO A 339 7.05 -43.45 -58.75
CA PRO A 339 8.16 -43.34 -59.67
C PRO A 339 8.99 -44.62 -59.56
N ALA A 340 8.90 -45.45 -60.60
CA ALA A 340 9.72 -46.63 -60.77
C ALA A 340 11.21 -46.27 -60.68
N ILE A 341 11.94 -47.02 -59.87
CA ILE A 341 13.40 -46.96 -59.76
C ILE A 341 13.99 -47.38 -61.11
N GLN A 342 14.54 -46.43 -61.87
CA GLN A 342 15.40 -46.75 -63.01
C GLN A 342 16.84 -46.89 -62.54
N ASN A 343 17.27 -48.15 -62.38
CA ASN A 343 18.68 -48.52 -62.35
C ASN A 343 19.27 -48.34 -63.76
N TYR A 344 20.16 -47.37 -63.92
CA TYR A 344 21.25 -47.35 -64.90
C TYR A 344 22.53 -47.39 -64.07
N GLY A 345 23.57 -48.18 -64.33
CA GLY A 345 23.93 -49.02 -65.45
C GLY A 345 25.39 -49.38 -65.18
N THR A 346 25.69 -50.66 -65.30
CA THR A 346 26.96 -51.36 -65.05
C THR A 346 28.14 -50.76 -65.84
N SER A 347 29.36 -50.85 -65.33
CA SER A 347 30.44 -51.48 -66.11
C SER A 347 31.54 -52.05 -65.23
N SER A 348 32.10 -53.14 -65.75
CA SER A 348 32.85 -54.23 -65.16
C SER A 348 34.35 -54.00 -65.06
N GLU A 349 34.95 -54.70 -64.09
CA GLU A 349 36.28 -55.34 -64.06
C GLU A 349 37.34 -54.90 -65.09
N SER A 350 38.51 -54.46 -64.61
CA SER A 350 39.76 -55.25 -64.68
C SER A 350 41.01 -54.43 -64.29
N GLU A 351 42.03 -55.17 -63.85
CA GLU A 351 43.47 -54.84 -63.77
C GLU A 351 44.08 -54.26 -62.47
N SER A 352 44.83 -55.14 -61.82
CA SER A 352 45.92 -54.92 -60.89
C SER A 352 47.16 -54.32 -61.56
N ALA A 353 47.76 -53.28 -60.97
CA ALA A 353 49.21 -53.03 -61.00
C ALA A 353 49.62 -51.99 -59.94
N SER A 354 50.83 -52.19 -59.45
CA SER A 354 51.55 -51.57 -58.34
C SER A 354 52.13 -50.17 -58.62
N GLU A 355 52.71 -49.58 -57.55
CA GLU A 355 53.65 -48.44 -57.49
C GLU A 355 53.02 -47.03 -57.49
N GLN A 356 53.45 -46.03 -56.70
CA GLN A 356 54.65 -45.77 -55.91
C GLN A 356 54.29 -44.66 -54.89
N SER A 357 54.87 -44.70 -53.68
CA SER A 357 54.97 -43.51 -52.81
C SER A 357 56.27 -42.74 -53.17
N PRO A 358 56.45 -41.46 -52.78
CA PRO A 358 57.04 -41.23 -51.46
C PRO A 358 56.68 -39.89 -50.75
N SER A 359 56.54 -40.02 -49.43
CA SER A 359 57.03 -39.13 -48.36
C SER A 359 57.06 -37.60 -48.51
N ARG A 360 56.51 -36.90 -47.51
CA ARG A 360 57.24 -35.84 -46.79
C ARG A 360 56.70 -35.66 -45.36
N SER A 361 57.60 -35.88 -44.40
CA SER A 361 57.43 -35.76 -42.95
C SER A 361 57.73 -34.36 -42.44
N LEU A 362 56.99 -33.97 -41.38
CA LEU A 362 57.29 -33.10 -40.23
C LEU A 362 58.22 -31.88 -40.38
N ARG A 363 57.71 -30.73 -39.90
CA ARG A 363 58.47 -29.80 -39.05
C ARG A 363 57.54 -29.11 -38.05
N GLU A 364 58.08 -28.90 -36.85
CA GLU A 364 57.41 -28.56 -35.60
C GLU A 364 57.94 -27.23 -35.01
N PHE A 365 57.08 -26.55 -34.22
CA PHE A 365 57.31 -25.48 -33.20
C PHE A 365 57.65 -24.01 -33.60
N PRO A 366 57.41 -22.96 -32.76
CA PRO A 366 56.71 -22.87 -31.44
C PRO A 366 55.77 -21.64 -31.16
N ILE A 367 54.76 -21.86 -30.28
CA ILE A 367 54.22 -21.10 -29.09
C ILE A 367 54.06 -19.56 -29.08
N GLN A 368 52.82 -19.07 -28.88
CA GLN A 368 52.28 -18.28 -27.72
C GLN A 368 50.86 -17.73 -28.05
N PRO A 369 49.86 -17.69 -27.12
CA PRO A 369 49.79 -16.57 -26.15
C PRO A 369 49.03 -16.79 -24.80
N HIS A 370 49.35 -15.88 -23.87
CA HIS A 370 48.50 -15.11 -22.93
C HIS A 370 47.23 -15.66 -22.22
N ASN A 371 47.28 -15.49 -20.88
CA ASN A 371 46.26 -15.13 -19.86
C ASN A 371 44.75 -15.37 -20.13
N PRO A 372 44.04 -16.11 -19.25
CA PRO A 372 42.59 -16.31 -19.32
C PRO A 372 41.78 -15.18 -18.65
N SER A 373 40.66 -14.80 -19.29
CA SER A 373 39.57 -14.00 -18.73
C SER A 373 38.63 -14.87 -17.86
N PRO A 374 37.87 -14.31 -16.89
CA PRO A 374 37.16 -15.06 -15.86
C PRO A 374 35.74 -15.48 -16.30
N VAL A 375 35.63 -16.08 -17.47
CA VAL A 375 34.38 -16.74 -17.88
C VAL A 375 34.72 -18.21 -18.04
N SER A 376 34.56 -18.96 -16.95
CA SER A 376 34.60 -20.42 -17.01
C SER A 376 33.39 -20.87 -17.83
N PHE A 377 33.57 -21.00 -19.13
CA PHE A 377 32.77 -21.94 -19.88
C PHE A 377 33.03 -23.31 -19.27
N ASP A 378 32.02 -23.87 -18.63
CA ASP A 378 32.03 -25.23 -18.14
C ASP A 378 32.31 -26.15 -19.34
N GLU A 379 33.50 -26.76 -19.39
CA GLU A 379 33.92 -27.65 -20.49
C GLU A 379 33.06 -28.92 -20.58
N THR A 380 32.06 -29.09 -19.70
CA THR A 380 31.03 -30.12 -19.83
C THR A 380 29.92 -29.79 -20.84
N ASP A 381 29.88 -28.57 -21.38
CA ASP A 381 28.96 -28.17 -22.47
C ASP A 381 29.51 -28.51 -23.88
N ILE A 382 30.68 -29.15 -23.95
CA ILE A 382 31.13 -29.83 -25.17
C ILE A 382 30.42 -31.18 -25.21
N ASP A 383 29.38 -31.26 -26.05
CA ASP A 383 28.59 -32.47 -26.37
C ASP A 383 29.54 -33.57 -26.92
N LYS A 384 30.28 -34.27 -26.04
CA LYS A 384 30.98 -35.52 -26.37
C LYS A 384 29.91 -36.61 -26.50
N LEU A 385 29.22 -36.59 -27.64
CA LEU A 385 28.21 -37.58 -28.01
C LEU A 385 28.87 -38.92 -28.36
N PRO A 386 28.75 -40.00 -27.56
CA PRO A 386 28.99 -41.36 -28.04
C PRO A 386 28.01 -41.76 -29.17
N ASP A 387 26.95 -40.98 -29.35
CA ASP A 387 25.91 -41.11 -30.37
C ASP A 387 26.45 -40.87 -31.80
N ALA A 388 27.57 -40.15 -31.93
CA ALA A 388 28.20 -39.85 -33.22
C ALA A 388 28.80 -41.09 -33.91
N GLU A 389 29.05 -42.18 -33.16
CA GLU A 389 29.54 -43.44 -33.71
C GLU A 389 28.41 -44.37 -34.18
N VAL A 390 27.20 -44.21 -33.64
CA VAL A 390 26.06 -45.11 -33.93
C VAL A 390 25.29 -44.69 -35.18
N ASP A 391 25.18 -43.40 -35.48
CA ASP A 391 24.30 -42.88 -36.55
C ASP A 391 25.04 -42.44 -37.84
N LYS A 392 26.38 -42.42 -37.83
CA LYS A 392 27.20 -41.99 -38.98
C LYS A 392 27.04 -42.88 -40.21
N ASN A 393 26.64 -44.14 -40.03
CA ASN A 393 26.59 -45.14 -41.09
C ASN A 393 25.33 -45.01 -41.98
N ILE A 394 24.28 -44.33 -41.51
CA ILE A 394 22.99 -44.20 -42.23
C ILE A 394 22.96 -42.94 -43.11
N VAL A 395 23.64 -41.87 -42.69
CA VAL A 395 23.71 -40.61 -43.47
C VAL A 395 24.71 -40.71 -44.62
N ARG A 396 25.78 -41.49 -44.46
CA ARG A 396 26.87 -41.63 -45.44
C ARG A 396 26.49 -42.44 -46.70
N THR A 397 25.36 -43.16 -46.66
CA THR A 397 24.87 -44.04 -47.73
C THR A 397 23.70 -43.44 -48.54
N LYS A 398 23.17 -42.27 -48.15
CA LYS A 398 22.12 -41.57 -48.93
C LYS A 398 22.74 -40.69 -50.02
N THR A 399 22.24 -40.81 -51.25
CA THR A 399 22.67 -40.00 -52.41
C THR A 399 22.07 -38.59 -52.43
N ILE A 400 21.00 -38.34 -51.66
CA ILE A 400 20.34 -37.05 -51.50
C ILE A 400 20.22 -36.77 -50.00
N LEU A 401 20.77 -35.63 -49.57
CA LEU A 401 20.81 -35.20 -48.17
C LEU A 401 19.69 -34.18 -47.92
N TYR A 402 18.82 -34.42 -46.93
CA TYR A 402 17.79 -33.45 -46.53
C TYR A 402 18.19 -32.71 -45.25
N VAL A 403 17.72 -31.47 -45.05
CA VAL A 403 17.97 -30.67 -43.82
C VAL A 403 17.52 -31.43 -42.55
N SER A 404 16.47 -32.23 -42.68
CA SER A 404 15.99 -33.17 -41.66
C SER A 404 17.01 -34.25 -41.28
N ASP A 405 17.92 -34.66 -42.18
CA ASP A 405 18.97 -35.64 -41.88
C ASP A 405 20.12 -35.01 -41.07
N LEU A 406 20.35 -33.69 -41.17
CA LEU A 406 21.35 -32.96 -40.36
C LEU A 406 20.81 -32.47 -39.01
N ALA A 407 19.50 -32.29 -38.87
CA ALA A 407 18.86 -31.73 -37.68
C ALA A 407 18.46 -32.79 -36.61
N ARG A 408 18.89 -34.06 -36.76
CA ARG A 408 18.43 -35.21 -35.97
C ARG A 408 19.00 -35.23 -34.54
N LYS A 409 18.45 -34.40 -33.65
CA LYS A 409 18.32 -34.76 -32.23
C LYS A 409 16.92 -35.34 -32.05
N LYS A 410 16.75 -36.49 -31.36
CA LYS A 410 15.44 -37.16 -31.21
C LYS A 410 14.41 -36.18 -30.65
N ASP A 411 13.24 -36.04 -31.28
CA ASP A 411 12.17 -35.12 -30.83
C ASP A 411 11.78 -35.31 -29.36
N LYS A 412 11.80 -36.56 -28.88
CA LYS A 412 11.56 -36.88 -27.47
C LYS A 412 12.56 -36.18 -26.54
N TYR A 413 13.84 -36.18 -26.92
CA TYR A 413 14.90 -35.53 -26.15
C TYR A 413 14.76 -34.00 -26.15
N LEU A 414 14.40 -33.40 -27.30
CA LEU A 414 14.15 -31.96 -27.42
C LEU A 414 12.88 -31.51 -26.64
N SER A 415 11.81 -32.32 -26.66
CA SER A 415 10.58 -32.09 -25.89
C SER A 415 10.83 -32.19 -24.38
N ASP A 416 11.54 -33.23 -23.94
CA ASP A 416 11.84 -33.42 -22.52
C ASP A 416 12.74 -32.29 -21.98
N ARG A 417 13.74 -31.83 -22.76
CA ARG A 417 14.58 -30.68 -22.39
C ARG A 417 13.79 -29.36 -22.35
N THR A 418 12.82 -29.16 -23.24
CA THR A 418 12.04 -27.91 -23.27
C THR A 418 10.93 -27.84 -22.23
N LYS A 419 10.37 -28.97 -21.78
CA LYS A 419 9.42 -29.03 -20.66
C LYS A 419 10.02 -28.56 -19.35
N VAL A 420 11.33 -28.74 -19.16
CA VAL A 420 12.08 -28.27 -17.99
C VAL A 420 11.95 -26.75 -17.84
N TYR A 421 11.95 -25.98 -18.92
CA TYR A 421 11.78 -24.51 -18.84
C TYR A 421 10.45 -24.11 -18.22
N SER A 422 9.34 -24.75 -18.62
CA SER A 422 8.03 -24.44 -18.06
C SER A 422 7.92 -24.81 -16.59
N TRP A 423 8.49 -25.95 -16.18
CA TRP A 423 8.49 -26.38 -14.78
C TRP A 423 9.39 -25.50 -13.92
N ASN A 424 10.60 -25.17 -14.39
CA ASN A 424 11.51 -24.26 -13.68
C ASN A 424 10.89 -22.88 -13.50
N LEU A 425 10.26 -22.34 -14.55
CA LEU A 425 9.58 -21.05 -14.47
C LEU A 425 8.42 -21.09 -13.47
N LEU A 426 7.62 -22.16 -13.46
CA LEU A 426 6.54 -22.33 -12.48
C LEU A 426 7.08 -22.42 -11.05
N THR A 427 8.19 -23.12 -10.82
CA THR A 427 8.84 -23.19 -9.50
C THR A 427 9.36 -21.83 -9.06
N ILE A 428 10.04 -21.09 -9.94
CA ILE A 428 10.51 -19.72 -9.70
C ILE A 428 9.30 -18.82 -9.37
N ALA A 429 8.26 -18.86 -10.19
CA ALA A 429 7.03 -18.10 -10.01
C ALA A 429 6.37 -18.33 -8.66
N ILE A 430 6.26 -19.58 -8.20
CA ILE A 430 5.69 -19.90 -6.89
C ILE A 430 6.63 -19.42 -5.77
N PHE A 431 7.94 -19.67 -5.91
CA PHE A 431 8.93 -19.34 -4.89
C PHE A 431 9.04 -17.83 -4.65
N TYR A 432 8.99 -17.02 -5.71
CA TYR A 432 9.04 -15.55 -5.61
C TYR A 432 7.65 -14.93 -5.42
N GLY A 433 6.59 -15.49 -6.04
CA GLY A 433 5.24 -14.95 -5.95
C GLY A 433 4.58 -15.12 -4.58
N LEU A 434 4.81 -16.26 -3.90
CA LEU A 434 4.22 -16.49 -2.58
C LEU A 434 4.66 -15.46 -1.52
N PRO A 435 5.96 -15.16 -1.34
CA PRO A 435 6.41 -14.11 -0.43
C PRO A 435 5.82 -12.73 -0.77
N VAL A 436 5.70 -12.39 -2.05
CA VAL A 436 5.14 -11.10 -2.49
C VAL A 436 3.68 -10.97 -2.07
N ILE A 437 2.86 -11.97 -2.36
CA ILE A 437 1.44 -11.98 -1.98
C ILE A 437 1.30 -11.93 -0.45
N GLN A 438 2.14 -12.66 0.30
CA GLN A 438 2.14 -12.64 1.76
C GLN A 438 2.50 -11.26 2.32
N LEU A 439 3.57 -10.63 1.80
CA LEU A 439 4.02 -9.32 2.22
C LEU A 439 2.96 -8.25 1.98
N VAL A 440 2.40 -8.23 0.77
CA VAL A 440 1.31 -7.32 0.37
C VAL A 440 0.08 -7.50 1.26
N TYR A 441 -0.32 -8.75 1.53
CA TYR A 441 -1.46 -9.05 2.41
C TYR A 441 -1.24 -8.53 3.83
N ILE A 442 -0.03 -8.70 4.38
CA ILE A 442 0.32 -8.21 5.70
C ILE A 442 0.28 -6.67 5.72
N ASN A 443 0.85 -6.00 4.72
CA ASN A 443 0.84 -4.54 4.64
C ASN A 443 -0.58 -3.98 4.53
N GLN A 444 -1.42 -4.58 3.67
CA GLN A 444 -2.84 -4.22 3.56
C GLN A 444 -3.58 -4.37 4.90
N ARG A 445 -3.26 -5.42 5.66
CA ARG A 445 -3.83 -5.62 6.99
C ARG A 445 -3.33 -4.58 7.99
N ILE A 446 -2.05 -4.22 7.97
CA ILE A 446 -1.49 -3.19 8.85
C ILE A 446 -2.14 -1.84 8.57
N VAL A 447 -2.34 -1.48 7.30
CA VAL A 447 -3.07 -0.25 6.92
C VAL A 447 -4.48 -0.23 7.47
N ASN A 448 -5.23 -1.32 7.29
CA ASN A 448 -6.61 -1.38 7.77
C ASN A 448 -6.71 -1.39 9.31
N LEU A 449 -5.71 -1.92 10.02
CA LEU A 449 -5.69 -1.95 11.50
C LEU A 449 -5.22 -0.64 12.11
N THR A 450 -4.20 0.00 11.51
CA THR A 450 -3.63 1.25 12.01
C THR A 450 -4.40 2.47 11.52
N GLY A 451 -5.11 2.35 10.40
CA GLY A 451 -5.74 3.46 9.69
C GLY A 451 -4.74 4.40 9.01
N ASN A 452 -3.44 4.07 9.02
CA ASN A 452 -2.42 4.89 8.39
C ASN A 452 -2.45 4.70 6.86
N GLN A 453 -2.97 5.70 6.16
CA GLN A 453 -3.08 5.70 4.69
C GLN A 453 -1.78 6.14 3.98
N ASP A 454 -0.72 6.47 4.71
CA ASP A 454 0.59 6.81 4.13
C ASP A 454 1.47 5.57 3.88
N LEU A 455 1.10 4.41 4.43
CA LEU A 455 1.89 3.17 4.27
C LEU A 455 1.80 2.57 2.86
N CYS A 456 0.64 2.71 2.20
CA CYS A 456 0.42 2.26 0.82
C CYS A 456 0.14 3.49 -0.05
N TYR A 457 0.97 3.73 -1.06
CA TYR A 457 0.92 4.91 -1.93
C TYR A 457 -0.15 4.80 -3.02
N TYR A 458 -1.42 4.75 -2.63
CA TYR A 458 -2.50 4.75 -3.61
C TYR A 458 -2.72 6.14 -4.19
N ASN A 459 -3.22 6.16 -5.43
CA ASN A 459 -3.93 7.33 -5.90
C ASN A 459 -5.36 7.31 -5.35
N PHE A 460 -5.54 7.75 -4.10
CA PHE A 460 -6.85 7.73 -3.44
C PHE A 460 -7.95 8.52 -4.17
N LEU A 461 -7.56 9.44 -5.05
CA LEU A 461 -8.49 10.20 -5.89
C LEU A 461 -9.01 9.41 -7.10
N CYS A 462 -8.37 8.31 -7.47
CA CYS A 462 -8.81 7.44 -8.55
C CYS A 462 -9.08 6.00 -8.09
N SER A 463 -8.68 5.64 -6.87
CA SER A 463 -8.89 4.30 -6.32
C SER A 463 -10.34 4.09 -5.94
N HIS A 464 -10.89 2.94 -6.32
CA HIS A 464 -12.22 2.50 -5.94
C HIS A 464 -12.14 1.29 -5.02
N GLN A 465 -12.64 1.46 -3.79
CA GLN A 465 -12.62 0.40 -2.79
C GLN A 465 -13.76 -0.60 -3.02
N VAL A 466 -13.40 -1.88 -3.14
CA VAL A 466 -14.36 -2.99 -3.20
C VAL A 466 -13.92 -4.10 -2.26
N GLY A 467 -14.73 -4.33 -1.23
CA GLY A 467 -14.46 -5.37 -0.22
C GLY A 467 -13.18 -5.07 0.55
N VAL A 468 -12.18 -5.94 0.41
CA VAL A 468 -10.89 -5.87 1.12
C VAL A 468 -9.85 -5.05 0.33
N PHE A 469 -10.08 -4.81 -0.96
CA PHE A 469 -9.14 -4.10 -1.81
C PHE A 469 -9.46 -2.59 -1.80
N SER A 470 -8.48 -1.80 -1.36
CA SER A 470 -8.55 -0.34 -1.37
C SER A 470 -8.52 0.23 -2.80
N ASP A 471 -7.80 -0.43 -3.70
CA ASP A 471 -7.58 0.00 -5.08
C ASP A 471 -7.95 -1.09 -6.10
N PHE A 472 -9.23 -1.47 -6.12
CA PHE A 472 -9.68 -2.63 -6.89
C PHE A 472 -9.62 -2.40 -8.40
N ASN A 473 -9.80 -1.17 -8.90
CA ASN A 473 -9.72 -0.84 -10.32
C ASN A 473 -8.33 -1.10 -10.91
N HIS A 474 -7.26 -0.73 -10.21
CA HIS A 474 -5.90 -0.99 -10.68
C HIS A 474 -5.55 -2.48 -10.62
N VAL A 475 -5.97 -3.19 -9.57
CA VAL A 475 -5.86 -4.66 -9.49
C VAL A 475 -6.63 -5.35 -10.63
N TYR A 476 -7.86 -4.94 -10.88
CA TYR A 476 -8.75 -5.53 -11.88
C TYR A 476 -8.23 -5.30 -13.30
N SER A 477 -7.63 -4.15 -13.60
CA SER A 477 -7.09 -3.86 -14.94
C SER A 477 -6.04 -4.89 -15.42
N ASN A 478 -5.35 -5.56 -14.49
CA ASN A 478 -4.34 -6.58 -14.79
C ASN A 478 -4.92 -7.98 -15.08
N ILE A 479 -6.23 -8.20 -14.91
CA ILE A 479 -6.89 -9.48 -15.23
C ILE A 479 -6.72 -9.88 -16.70
N GLY A 480 -6.53 -8.89 -17.58
CA GLY A 480 -6.29 -9.09 -19.01
C GLY A 480 -5.06 -9.94 -19.30
N TYR A 481 -3.95 -9.71 -18.59
CA TYR A 481 -2.74 -10.51 -18.73
C TYR A 481 -2.97 -11.98 -18.39
N VAL A 482 -3.72 -12.24 -17.31
CA VAL A 482 -4.07 -13.59 -16.89
C VAL A 482 -4.98 -14.27 -17.91
N MET A 483 -6.03 -13.59 -18.38
CA MET A 483 -6.96 -14.12 -19.38
C MET A 483 -6.25 -14.39 -20.72
N LEU A 484 -5.49 -13.42 -21.24
CA LEU A 484 -4.75 -13.60 -22.49
C LEU A 484 -3.66 -14.68 -22.37
N GLY A 485 -3.01 -14.81 -21.20
CA GLY A 485 -2.07 -15.88 -20.91
C GLY A 485 -2.72 -17.27 -20.92
N VAL A 486 -3.88 -17.42 -20.28
CA VAL A 486 -4.67 -18.67 -20.34
C VAL A 486 -5.09 -18.99 -21.76
N LEU A 487 -5.59 -18.01 -22.52
CA LEU A 487 -5.94 -18.18 -23.93
C LEU A 487 -4.73 -18.64 -24.75
N PHE A 488 -3.56 -18.05 -24.53
CA PHE A 488 -2.34 -18.43 -25.21
C PHE A 488 -1.93 -19.87 -24.88
N LEU A 489 -1.99 -20.28 -23.60
CA LEU A 489 -1.75 -21.67 -23.19
C LEU A 489 -2.73 -22.65 -23.87
N LEU A 490 -4.02 -22.30 -23.98
CA LEU A 490 -5.01 -23.11 -24.70
C LEU A 490 -4.69 -23.24 -26.19
N LEU A 491 -4.23 -22.16 -26.82
CA LEU A 491 -3.80 -22.17 -28.22
C LEU A 491 -2.55 -23.03 -28.45
N VAL A 492 -1.56 -22.92 -27.55
CA VAL A 492 -0.35 -23.75 -27.57
C VAL A 492 -0.70 -25.22 -27.36
N TRP A 493 -1.58 -25.53 -26.39
CA TRP A 493 -2.05 -26.89 -26.13
C TRP A 493 -2.80 -27.50 -27.30
N ARG A 494 -3.69 -26.73 -27.92
CA ARG A 494 -4.38 -27.17 -29.13
C ARG A 494 -3.38 -27.47 -30.25
N ARG A 495 -2.40 -26.59 -30.46
CA ARG A 495 -1.37 -26.76 -31.48
C ARG A 495 -0.51 -28.00 -31.20
N ASP A 496 -0.04 -28.18 -29.97
CA ASP A 496 0.76 -29.33 -29.53
C ASP A 496 0.01 -30.65 -29.70
N THR A 497 -1.27 -30.70 -29.28
CA THR A 497 -2.12 -31.90 -29.46
C THR A 497 -2.32 -32.25 -30.92
N MET A 498 -2.59 -31.24 -31.76
CA MET A 498 -2.79 -31.41 -33.19
C MET A 498 -1.51 -31.88 -33.88
N ASP A 499 -0.39 -31.27 -33.54
CA ASP A 499 0.93 -31.61 -34.07
C ASP A 499 1.33 -33.04 -33.65
N SER A 500 1.10 -33.41 -32.39
CA SER A 500 1.31 -34.77 -31.88
C SER A 500 0.47 -35.83 -32.61
N TYR A 501 -0.79 -35.54 -32.91
CA TYR A 501 -1.66 -36.42 -33.69
C TYR A 501 -1.11 -36.64 -35.12
N TYR A 502 -0.71 -35.57 -35.81
CA TYR A 502 -0.16 -35.67 -37.16
C TYR A 502 1.21 -36.34 -37.21
N GLU A 503 2.06 -36.15 -36.20
CA GLU A 503 3.31 -36.88 -36.09
C GLU A 503 3.06 -38.39 -35.95
N ALA A 504 2.09 -38.78 -35.13
CA ALA A 504 1.72 -40.19 -35.00
C ALA A 504 1.23 -40.78 -36.34
N GLU A 505 0.51 -40.00 -37.14
CA GLU A 505 0.06 -40.40 -38.48
C GLU A 505 1.21 -40.46 -39.51
N ARG A 506 2.08 -39.45 -39.56
CA ARG A 506 3.25 -39.40 -40.46
C ARG A 506 4.29 -40.49 -40.13
N ARG A 507 4.48 -40.82 -38.85
CA ARG A 507 5.35 -41.93 -38.43
C ARG A 507 4.84 -43.27 -38.96
N LYS A 508 3.50 -43.47 -39.05
CA LYS A 508 2.92 -44.66 -39.70
C LYS A 508 3.19 -44.69 -41.22
N LEU A 509 3.24 -43.53 -41.86
CA LEU A 509 3.46 -43.38 -43.31
C LEU A 509 4.94 -43.36 -43.75
N LYS A 510 5.93 -43.54 -42.84
CA LYS A 510 7.39 -43.42 -43.11
C LYS A 510 7.81 -42.11 -43.83
N GLN A 511 6.96 -41.09 -43.81
CA GLN A 511 7.15 -39.82 -44.53
C GLN A 511 7.84 -38.75 -43.67
N SER A 512 8.33 -39.13 -42.48
CA SER A 512 8.98 -38.27 -41.49
C SER A 512 10.35 -37.72 -41.93
N GLU A 513 10.85 -38.14 -43.09
CA GLU A 513 12.19 -37.74 -43.57
C GLU A 513 12.23 -36.40 -44.33
N LEU A 514 11.10 -35.76 -44.65
CA LEU A 514 11.08 -34.58 -45.54
C LEU A 514 10.87 -33.19 -44.88
N THR A 515 10.69 -33.09 -43.56
CA THR A 515 10.49 -31.79 -42.89
C THR A 515 11.35 -31.68 -41.64
N GLY A 516 12.20 -30.65 -41.54
CA GLY A 516 13.35 -30.61 -40.63
C GLY A 516 13.44 -29.46 -39.63
N ILE A 517 12.34 -28.76 -39.29
CA ILE A 517 12.38 -27.72 -38.23
C ILE A 517 11.84 -28.32 -36.93
N PRO A 518 12.67 -28.53 -35.90
CA PRO A 518 12.23 -29.01 -34.59
C PRO A 518 11.33 -27.97 -33.92
N ARG A 519 10.25 -28.43 -33.28
CA ARG A 519 9.25 -27.57 -32.63
C ARG A 519 9.50 -27.50 -31.13
N HIS A 520 9.50 -26.29 -30.58
CA HIS A 520 9.75 -26.04 -29.15
C HIS A 520 8.48 -25.61 -28.42
N HIS A 521 7.55 -26.56 -28.19
CA HIS A 521 6.30 -26.29 -27.49
C HIS A 521 6.53 -25.86 -26.03
N GLY A 522 7.57 -26.39 -25.36
CA GLY A 522 7.90 -26.04 -23.97
C GLY A 522 8.25 -24.56 -23.78
N LEU A 523 8.89 -23.91 -24.76
CA LEU A 523 9.18 -22.47 -24.71
C LEU A 523 7.88 -21.64 -24.81
N MET A 524 6.96 -22.04 -25.68
CA MET A 524 5.66 -21.38 -25.82
C MET A 524 4.81 -21.53 -24.55
N TYR A 525 4.84 -22.70 -23.90
CA TYR A 525 4.21 -22.86 -22.59
C TYR A 525 4.84 -21.95 -21.53
N ALA A 526 6.17 -21.84 -21.50
CA ALA A 526 6.86 -20.93 -20.59
C ALA A 526 6.44 -19.46 -20.82
N MET A 527 6.33 -19.01 -22.07
CA MET A 527 5.85 -17.65 -22.39
C MET A 527 4.41 -17.41 -21.88
N GLY A 528 3.52 -18.40 -21.99
CA GLY A 528 2.16 -18.29 -21.46
C GLY A 528 2.11 -18.18 -19.94
N TRP A 529 2.92 -18.98 -19.24
CA TRP A 529 3.06 -18.87 -17.78
C TRP A 529 3.69 -17.55 -17.35
N ALA A 530 4.69 -17.05 -18.09
CA ALA A 530 5.29 -15.74 -17.82
C ALA A 530 4.24 -14.62 -17.90
N LEU A 531 3.38 -14.62 -18.92
CA LEU A 531 2.33 -13.61 -19.09
C LEU A 531 1.29 -13.65 -17.94
N ILE A 532 0.94 -14.83 -17.46
CA ILE A 532 0.05 -14.97 -16.29
C ILE A 532 0.73 -14.41 -15.04
N MET A 533 1.99 -14.76 -14.82
CA MET A 533 2.75 -14.34 -13.64
C MET A 533 3.00 -12.84 -13.60
N GLU A 534 3.27 -12.23 -14.75
CA GLU A 534 3.34 -10.78 -14.92
C GLU A 534 2.04 -10.11 -14.43
N GLY A 535 0.88 -10.61 -14.88
CA GLY A 535 -0.41 -10.12 -14.43
C GLY A 535 -0.66 -10.27 -12.93
N VAL A 536 -0.26 -11.41 -12.35
CA VAL A 536 -0.45 -11.68 -10.91
C VAL A 536 0.47 -10.80 -10.04
N LEU A 537 1.73 -10.62 -10.42
CA LEU A 537 2.70 -9.81 -9.67
C LEU A 537 2.35 -8.32 -9.77
N SER A 538 2.02 -7.83 -10.97
CA SER A 538 1.54 -6.46 -11.17
C SER A 538 0.24 -6.18 -10.40
N ALA A 539 -0.72 -7.10 -10.42
CA ALA A 539 -1.94 -6.99 -9.62
C ALA A 539 -1.62 -6.96 -8.11
N SER A 540 -0.68 -7.79 -7.64
CA SER A 540 -0.28 -7.86 -6.24
C SER A 540 0.38 -6.55 -5.77
N TYR A 541 1.19 -5.91 -6.61
CA TYR A 541 1.77 -4.60 -6.32
C TYR A 541 0.69 -3.56 -6.03
N HIS A 542 -0.35 -3.48 -6.88
CA HIS A 542 -1.43 -2.51 -6.72
C HIS A 542 -2.33 -2.75 -5.50
N VAL A 543 -2.26 -3.92 -4.84
CA VAL A 543 -2.99 -4.14 -3.59
C VAL A 543 -2.42 -3.30 -2.45
N CYS A 544 -1.11 -3.05 -2.39
CA CYS A 544 -0.48 -2.10 -1.47
C CYS A 544 0.88 -1.66 -2.04
N PRO A 545 0.91 -0.59 -2.85
CA PRO A 545 2.14 -0.09 -3.44
C PRO A 545 2.98 0.58 -2.36
N ASN A 546 4.21 0.13 -2.18
CA ASN A 546 5.16 0.73 -1.27
C ASN A 546 6.60 0.53 -1.80
N LYS A 547 7.58 1.15 -1.14
CA LYS A 547 8.98 1.09 -1.57
C LYS A 547 9.55 -0.34 -1.64
N ALA A 548 9.14 -1.21 -0.73
CA ALA A 548 9.61 -2.60 -0.70
C ALA A 548 8.99 -3.45 -1.82
N ASN A 549 7.75 -3.11 -2.22
CA ASN A 549 6.97 -3.84 -3.21
C ASN A 549 7.21 -3.36 -4.65
N PHE A 550 7.82 -2.17 -4.83
CA PHE A 550 8.05 -1.56 -6.14
C PHE A 550 8.78 -2.49 -7.11
N GLN A 551 9.77 -3.25 -6.62
CA GLN A 551 10.57 -4.18 -7.43
C GLN A 551 9.79 -5.37 -8.01
N PHE A 552 8.55 -5.61 -7.57
CA PHE A 552 7.72 -6.71 -8.07
C PHE A 552 6.68 -6.25 -9.10
N GLY A 553 6.50 -4.94 -9.27
CA GLY A 553 5.59 -4.36 -10.25
C GLY A 553 6.27 -3.92 -11.56
N GLU A 554 7.60 -3.78 -11.55
CA GLU A 554 8.47 -3.73 -12.74
C GLU A 554 8.90 -5.14 -13.16
#